data_AF-A0A955X062-F1
#
_entry.id   AF-A0A955X062-F1
#
_cell.length_a   1.000
_cell.length_b   1.000
_cell.length_c   1.000
_cell.angle_alpha   90.00
_cell.angle_beta   90.00
_cell.angle_gamma   90.00
#
_symmetry.space_group_name_H-M   'P 1'
#
loop_
_entity.id
_entity.type
_entity.pdbx_description
1 polymer ?
#
loop_
_entity_poly.entity_id
_entity_poly.type
_entity_poly.pdbx_seq_one_letter_code
_entity_poly.pdbx_strand_id
1 'polypeptide(L)'
;MLLSVALPALALLLGGCDDGAPSAAATCVGPNGALAVGEAEIDPLTCVRCECNADGTLGCINLPGCQPADAGPDRGPRPDEGIAGGQDASPEACTAEQNGCVDPMTARRCLPNGQLVELECVGEERCVLDRCARPICTPGELYCSLGRRKRCDETGFDGTPEPCGDGHVCVEDRCVDPQGDVLLVIDTSGSMLDPVAPPTPQDFPVCEDPDAPYTRIGLVKRALRELFASEAADGLRLAMQRFPQTTRSLGVCGPGHYQAADTLPGHTEQPSLTRDQLSAGLPHILAVPFTADGSFPAQALDRWIDFDEQYGVISEDCVACPSDSQCVDGECVGHLEPELRAQGSTPLGRSLFYGSEYFRHFVLREGKACRADADCDSPHYTCQDGACHDPLYDCRPYVVILFTDGGESVDPEPDDLFNPVVQARRLNLGLDCADAGDCFAPAECLEGRCVTGRCQGAPTEGCLADADCGT
;
A
#
# COMPACT_ATOMS: atom_id res chain seq x y z
N MET A 1 -12.40 47.96 28.05
CA MET A 1 -12.18 48.21 26.61
C MET A 1 -12.81 47.03 25.88
N LEU A 2 -14.10 47.14 25.51
CA LEU A 2 -14.59 47.41 24.14
C LEU A 2 -14.12 46.27 23.19
N LEU A 3 -14.98 45.39 22.65
CA LEU A 3 -16.24 45.65 21.98
C LEU A 3 -17.19 44.42 22.00
N SER A 4 -18.49 44.70 21.95
CA SER A 4 -19.62 43.78 21.74
C SER A 4 -20.15 44.01 20.32
N VAL A 5 -20.48 42.97 19.53
CA VAL A 5 -21.46 43.04 18.43
C VAL A 5 -22.16 41.68 18.23
N ALA A 6 -23.47 41.74 18.02
CA ALA A 6 -24.43 40.66 17.82
C ALA A 6 -24.60 40.21 16.35
N LEU A 7 -25.15 38.98 16.21
CA LEU A 7 -25.86 38.29 15.10
C LEU A 7 -26.60 39.16 14.05
N PRO A 8 -26.86 38.70 12.79
CA PRO A 8 -27.92 37.69 12.54
C PRO A 8 -27.79 36.74 11.30
N ALA A 9 -28.75 35.80 11.26
CA ALA A 9 -29.05 34.78 10.27
C ALA A 9 -29.34 35.28 8.84
N LEU A 10 -29.17 34.39 7.86
CA LEU A 10 -29.86 34.44 6.57
C LEU A 10 -30.13 33.02 6.04
N ALA A 11 -31.41 32.70 5.88
CA ALA A 11 -31.92 31.57 5.10
C ALA A 11 -32.34 32.06 3.71
N LEU A 12 -32.13 31.26 2.66
CA LEU A 12 -32.86 31.41 1.41
C LEU A 12 -32.96 30.08 0.65
N LEU A 13 -34.21 29.68 0.44
CA LEU A 13 -34.73 28.62 -0.44
C LEU A 13 -34.69 29.04 -1.92
N LEU A 14 -34.84 28.02 -2.80
CA LEU A 14 -35.39 27.96 -4.18
C LEU A 14 -34.42 27.14 -5.09
N GLY A 15 -34.79 26.17 -5.91
CA GLY A 15 -36.07 25.55 -6.28
C GLY A 15 -35.82 24.23 -7.03
N GLY A 16 -36.89 23.45 -7.29
CA GLY A 16 -36.82 22.16 -8.00
C GLY A 16 -37.12 22.23 -9.50
N CYS A 17 -36.79 21.16 -10.23
CA CYS A 17 -37.63 20.43 -11.23
C CYS A 17 -36.80 19.41 -12.05
N ASP A 18 -37.27 18.15 -11.98
CA ASP A 18 -37.45 17.12 -13.01
C ASP A 18 -36.36 16.57 -13.98
N ASP A 19 -36.43 15.23 -14.05
CA ASP A 19 -36.35 14.30 -15.19
C ASP A 19 -35.04 14.08 -15.97
N GLY A 20 -34.48 12.88 -15.78
CA GLY A 20 -33.60 12.25 -16.76
C GLY A 20 -32.77 11.09 -16.20
N ALA A 21 -33.38 9.94 -15.94
CA ALA A 21 -32.61 8.71 -15.69
C ALA A 21 -32.04 8.17 -17.02
N PRO A 22 -30.72 8.04 -17.19
CA PRO A 22 -30.18 7.30 -18.33
C PRO A 22 -30.32 5.79 -18.09
N SER A 23 -30.70 5.06 -19.15
CA SER A 23 -30.76 3.61 -19.18
C SER A 23 -29.42 3.00 -18.77
N ALA A 24 -29.45 2.05 -17.82
CA ALA A 24 -28.29 1.28 -17.41
C ALA A 24 -27.67 0.56 -18.63
N ALA A 25 -26.39 0.82 -18.90
CA ALA A 25 -25.61 0.02 -19.82
C ALA A 25 -25.42 -1.38 -19.21
N ALA A 26 -25.76 -2.43 -19.96
CA ALA A 26 -25.52 -3.79 -19.54
C ALA A 26 -24.01 -4.09 -19.60
N THR A 27 -23.43 -4.45 -18.46
CA THR A 27 -22.02 -4.82 -18.32
C THR A 27 -21.85 -6.32 -18.52
N CYS A 28 -20.97 -6.74 -19.43
CA CYS A 28 -20.67 -8.14 -19.68
C CYS A 28 -19.30 -8.52 -19.11
N VAL A 29 -19.24 -9.59 -18.32
CA VAL A 29 -18.00 -10.10 -17.73
C VAL A 29 -17.57 -11.35 -18.50
N GLY A 30 -16.46 -11.25 -19.23
CA GLY A 30 -15.88 -12.40 -19.94
C GLY A 30 -15.20 -13.40 -19.00
N PRO A 31 -14.90 -14.64 -19.46
CA PRO A 31 -14.30 -15.71 -18.64
C PRO A 31 -12.88 -15.39 -18.12
N ASN A 32 -12.26 -14.32 -18.60
CA ASN A 32 -10.96 -13.82 -18.13
C ASN A 32 -11.05 -12.46 -17.41
N GLY A 33 -12.25 -12.00 -17.02
CA GLY A 33 -12.42 -10.79 -16.20
C GLY A 33 -12.32 -9.44 -16.94
N ALA A 34 -12.22 -9.42 -18.27
CA ALA A 34 -12.20 -8.16 -19.03
C ALA A 34 -13.61 -7.51 -19.11
N LEU A 35 -13.67 -6.20 -18.84
CA LEU A 35 -14.83 -5.33 -18.96
C LEU A 35 -14.93 -4.76 -20.38
N ALA A 36 -15.84 -5.27 -21.21
CA ALA A 36 -16.09 -4.70 -22.54
C ALA A 36 -17.28 -3.74 -22.49
N VAL A 37 -17.02 -2.45 -22.74
CA VAL A 37 -18.07 -1.43 -22.95
C VAL A 37 -18.12 -1.11 -24.45
N GLY A 38 -19.16 -1.61 -25.11
CA GLY A 38 -19.73 -1.05 -26.34
C GLY A 38 -18.78 -0.57 -27.43
N GLU A 39 -17.87 -1.41 -27.93
CA GLU A 39 -17.37 -1.45 -29.31
C GLU A 39 -16.55 -2.74 -29.50
N ALA A 40 -16.61 -3.36 -30.69
CA ALA A 40 -16.05 -4.68 -30.94
C ALA A 40 -14.50 -4.64 -30.91
N GLU A 41 -13.89 -5.30 -29.92
CA GLU A 41 -12.44 -5.45 -29.82
C GLU A 41 -12.00 -6.69 -30.64
N ILE A 42 -10.99 -6.51 -31.50
CA ILE A 42 -10.39 -7.59 -32.29
C ILE A 42 -9.05 -7.93 -31.64
N ASP A 43 -8.95 -9.11 -31.04
CA ASP A 43 -7.68 -9.64 -30.55
C ASP A 43 -6.86 -10.21 -31.75
N PRO A 44 -5.72 -9.59 -32.11
CA PRO A 44 -4.92 -10.01 -33.26
C PRO A 44 -4.21 -11.36 -33.05
N LEU A 45 -4.14 -11.88 -31.81
CA LEU A 45 -3.50 -13.15 -31.50
C LEU A 45 -4.47 -14.34 -31.58
N THR A 46 -5.76 -14.14 -31.26
CA THR A 46 -6.74 -15.24 -31.18
C THR A 46 -7.70 -15.32 -32.36
N CYS A 47 -7.81 -14.27 -33.20
CA CYS A 47 -8.69 -14.24 -34.38
C CYS A 47 -10.18 -14.49 -34.07
N VAL A 48 -10.62 -14.07 -32.89
CA VAL A 48 -12.00 -14.16 -32.42
C VAL A 48 -12.60 -12.77 -32.33
N ARG A 49 -13.84 -12.60 -32.82
CA ARG A 49 -14.64 -11.41 -32.55
C ARG A 49 -15.73 -11.78 -31.55
N CYS A 50 -15.77 -11.10 -30.41
CA CYS A 50 -16.80 -11.30 -29.40
C CYS A 50 -17.74 -10.09 -29.35
N GLU A 51 -19.04 -10.36 -29.29
CA GLU A 51 -20.08 -9.35 -29.12
C GLU A 51 -20.95 -9.72 -27.93
N CYS A 52 -21.43 -8.71 -27.20
CA CYS A 52 -22.39 -8.96 -26.14
C CYS A 52 -23.82 -8.94 -26.69
N ASN A 53 -24.52 -10.05 -26.51
CA ASN A 53 -25.91 -10.20 -26.93
C ASN A 53 -26.82 -9.35 -26.04
N ALA A 54 -28.02 -9.05 -26.52
CA ALA A 54 -29.01 -8.25 -25.80
C ALA A 54 -29.46 -8.88 -24.45
N ASP A 55 -29.18 -10.16 -24.22
CA ASP A 55 -29.46 -10.87 -22.97
C ASP A 55 -28.27 -10.85 -21.98
N GLY A 56 -27.20 -10.13 -22.28
CA GLY A 56 -26.01 -10.02 -21.43
C GLY A 56 -25.01 -11.18 -21.57
N THR A 57 -25.22 -12.08 -22.53
CA THR A 57 -24.27 -13.18 -22.81
C THR A 57 -23.24 -12.77 -23.86
N LEU A 58 -21.98 -13.21 -23.69
CA LEU A 58 -20.90 -12.98 -24.66
C LEU A 58 -20.93 -14.04 -25.76
N GLY A 59 -21.19 -13.64 -27.00
CA GLY A 59 -21.13 -14.50 -28.19
C GLY A 59 -19.84 -14.25 -28.97
N CYS A 60 -19.00 -15.26 -29.12
CA CYS A 60 -17.74 -15.15 -29.86
C CYS A 60 -17.80 -15.96 -31.16
N ILE A 61 -17.35 -15.38 -32.27
CA ILE A 61 -17.26 -16.03 -33.58
C ILE A 61 -15.83 -15.98 -34.13
N ASN A 62 -15.40 -17.08 -34.75
CA ASN A 62 -14.13 -17.14 -35.48
C ASN A 62 -14.28 -16.44 -36.83
N LEU A 63 -13.34 -15.56 -37.17
CA LEU A 63 -13.35 -14.86 -38.45
C LEU A 63 -12.82 -15.78 -39.58
N PRO A 64 -13.58 -15.98 -40.67
CA PRO A 64 -13.15 -16.82 -41.79
C PRO A 64 -11.99 -16.15 -42.55
N GLY A 65 -10.86 -16.85 -42.68
CA GLY A 65 -9.69 -16.39 -43.43
C GLY A 65 -8.41 -16.20 -42.60
N CYS A 66 -8.48 -16.33 -41.28
CA CYS A 66 -7.33 -16.32 -40.40
C CYS A 66 -6.94 -17.76 -40.02
N GLN A 67 -5.76 -18.23 -40.46
CA GLN A 67 -5.17 -19.47 -39.95
C GLN A 67 -4.16 -19.12 -38.85
N PRO A 68 -4.23 -19.73 -37.65
CA PRO A 68 -3.17 -19.60 -36.66
C PRO A 68 -1.87 -20.17 -37.22
N ALA A 69 -0.73 -19.53 -36.92
CA ALA A 69 0.58 -20.01 -37.34
C ALA A 69 0.82 -21.42 -36.77
N ASP A 70 0.98 -22.39 -37.66
CA ASP A 70 1.08 -23.82 -37.33
C ASP A 70 2.23 -24.12 -36.36
N ALA A 71 1.90 -24.97 -35.37
CA ALA A 71 2.86 -25.70 -34.56
C ALA A 71 3.74 -26.59 -35.46
N GLY A 72 5.06 -26.54 -35.22
CA GLY A 72 6.08 -27.16 -36.07
C GLY A 72 5.94 -28.69 -36.22
N PRO A 73 6.38 -29.26 -37.37
CA PRO A 73 6.21 -30.67 -37.62
C PRO A 73 7.35 -31.55 -37.07
N ASP A 74 6.87 -32.69 -36.61
CA ASP A 74 7.46 -33.99 -36.35
C ASP A 74 8.72 -34.36 -37.17
N ARG A 75 9.72 -34.94 -36.49
CA ARG A 75 10.98 -35.43 -37.08
C ARG A 75 10.83 -36.90 -37.51
N GLY A 76 10.63 -37.13 -38.81
CA GLY A 76 10.82 -38.43 -39.47
C GLY A 76 12.15 -38.53 -40.24
N PRO A 77 12.67 -39.73 -40.52
CA PRO A 77 14.06 -39.95 -40.96
C PRO A 77 14.29 -39.71 -42.46
N ARG A 78 15.50 -39.24 -42.78
CA ARG A 78 16.01 -38.99 -44.14
C ARG A 78 16.36 -40.29 -44.88
N PRO A 79 16.17 -40.33 -46.21
CA PRO A 79 17.07 -41.02 -47.12
C PRO A 79 17.93 -40.00 -47.90
N ASP A 80 19.17 -40.43 -48.15
CA ASP A 80 20.12 -39.81 -49.07
C ASP A 80 19.54 -39.69 -50.48
N GLU A 81 19.79 -38.58 -51.17
CA GLU A 81 20.19 -38.56 -52.59
C GLU A 81 20.59 -37.15 -53.02
N GLY A 82 21.78 -37.05 -53.60
CA GLY A 82 22.40 -35.80 -54.03
C GLY A 82 21.85 -35.26 -55.34
N ILE A 83 21.74 -33.93 -55.42
CA ILE A 83 21.72 -33.19 -56.67
C ILE A 83 22.60 -31.95 -56.49
N ALA A 84 23.69 -31.91 -57.25
CA ALA A 84 24.54 -30.74 -57.44
C ALA A 84 23.78 -29.73 -58.32
N GLY A 85 23.39 -28.60 -57.73
CA GLY A 85 22.82 -27.45 -58.42
C GLY A 85 23.27 -26.17 -57.73
N GLY A 86 23.87 -25.24 -58.47
CA GLY A 86 24.53 -24.04 -57.98
C GLY A 86 23.67 -23.25 -56.98
N GLN A 87 24.18 -23.14 -55.75
CA GLN A 87 23.68 -22.22 -54.75
C GLN A 87 24.09 -20.80 -55.15
N ASP A 88 23.15 -20.06 -55.74
CA ASP A 88 23.11 -18.62 -55.55
C ASP A 88 22.97 -18.40 -54.04
N ALA A 89 24.06 -17.95 -53.42
CA ALA A 89 24.08 -17.58 -52.02
C ALA A 89 23.05 -16.47 -51.81
N SER A 90 21.86 -16.83 -51.32
CA SER A 90 20.93 -15.85 -50.76
C SER A 90 21.71 -15.07 -49.70
N PRO A 91 21.68 -13.73 -49.72
CA PRO A 91 22.42 -12.93 -48.75
C PRO A 91 22.05 -13.42 -47.35
N GLU A 92 23.06 -13.76 -46.55
CA GLU A 92 22.88 -14.21 -45.17
C GLU A 92 22.00 -13.16 -44.46
N ALA A 93 20.78 -13.57 -44.09
CA ALA A 93 19.89 -12.74 -43.31
C ALA A 93 20.59 -12.40 -41.99
N CYS A 94 20.60 -11.11 -41.63
CA CYS A 94 21.22 -10.70 -40.39
C CYS A 94 20.50 -11.29 -39.17
N THR A 95 21.19 -11.36 -38.04
CA THR A 95 20.61 -11.73 -36.74
C THR A 95 20.62 -10.54 -35.77
N ALA A 96 19.80 -10.59 -34.71
CA ALA A 96 19.76 -9.54 -33.69
C ALA A 96 21.12 -9.32 -32.99
N GLU A 97 21.97 -10.35 -32.96
CA GLU A 97 23.35 -10.28 -32.44
C GLU A 97 24.27 -9.36 -33.27
N GLN A 98 23.86 -9.01 -34.49
CA GLN A 98 24.59 -8.08 -35.35
C GLN A 98 24.14 -6.62 -35.19
N ASN A 99 23.14 -6.37 -34.33
CA ASN A 99 22.85 -5.03 -33.84
C ASN A 99 24.08 -4.50 -33.12
N GLY A 100 24.36 -3.21 -33.26
CA GLY A 100 25.63 -2.66 -32.80
C GLY A 100 25.73 -1.17 -33.01
N CYS A 101 26.48 -0.47 -32.18
CA CYS A 101 27.00 0.83 -32.56
C CYS A 101 28.22 0.68 -33.46
N VAL A 102 28.15 1.22 -34.69
CA VAL A 102 29.32 1.29 -35.58
C VAL A 102 30.27 2.36 -35.08
N ASP A 103 29.70 3.52 -34.73
CA ASP A 103 30.36 4.66 -34.12
C ASP A 103 29.31 5.46 -33.30
N PRO A 104 29.69 6.51 -32.56
CA PRO A 104 28.75 7.28 -31.73
C PRO A 104 27.60 7.94 -32.50
N MET A 105 27.66 8.05 -33.82
CA MET A 105 26.64 8.66 -34.67
C MET A 105 25.89 7.65 -35.54
N THR A 106 26.28 6.36 -35.53
CA THR A 106 25.74 5.36 -36.46
C THR A 106 25.38 4.08 -35.73
N ALA A 107 24.07 3.77 -35.68
CA ALA A 107 23.55 2.51 -35.16
C ALA A 107 23.32 1.52 -36.30
N ARG A 108 23.80 0.29 -36.14
CA ARG A 108 23.54 -0.82 -37.05
C ARG A 108 22.41 -1.67 -36.48
N ARG A 109 21.37 -1.88 -37.27
CA ARG A 109 20.18 -2.63 -36.86
C ARG A 109 19.77 -3.64 -37.92
N CYS A 110 19.52 -4.86 -37.47
CA CYS A 110 18.90 -5.88 -38.27
C CYS A 110 17.39 -5.65 -38.31
N LEU A 111 16.86 -5.39 -39.50
CA LEU A 111 15.43 -5.22 -39.71
C LEU A 111 14.72 -6.59 -39.72
N PRO A 112 13.39 -6.63 -39.47
CA PRO A 112 12.62 -7.88 -39.50
C PRO A 112 12.68 -8.65 -40.83
N ASN A 113 13.05 -7.99 -41.93
CA ASN A 113 13.25 -8.63 -43.24
C ASN A 113 14.64 -9.28 -43.41
N GLY A 114 15.47 -9.33 -42.36
CA GLY A 114 16.82 -9.86 -42.41
C GLY A 114 17.85 -8.92 -43.06
N GLN A 115 17.49 -7.67 -43.33
CA GLN A 115 18.40 -6.68 -43.88
C GLN A 115 19.10 -5.89 -42.76
N LEU A 116 20.43 -5.84 -42.80
CA LEU A 116 21.21 -4.99 -41.93
C LEU A 116 21.21 -3.56 -42.47
N VAL A 117 20.77 -2.60 -41.66
CA VAL A 117 20.77 -1.18 -42.02
C VAL A 117 21.59 -0.37 -41.02
N GLU A 118 22.26 0.65 -41.52
CA GLU A 118 22.94 1.66 -40.71
C GLU A 118 22.02 2.89 -40.62
N LEU A 119 21.78 3.33 -39.40
CA LEU A 119 20.91 4.45 -39.03
C LEU A 119 21.79 5.55 -38.45
N GLU A 120 21.88 6.68 -39.14
CA GLU A 120 22.52 7.88 -38.59
C GLU A 120 21.65 8.48 -37.48
N CYS A 121 22.23 8.70 -36.32
CA CYS A 121 21.61 9.36 -35.19
C CYS A 121 21.48 10.86 -35.49
N VAL A 122 20.29 11.42 -35.26
CA VAL A 122 19.97 12.80 -35.67
C VAL A 122 20.01 13.78 -34.49
N GLY A 123 20.55 14.97 -34.75
CA GLY A 123 20.64 16.03 -33.73
C GLY A 123 21.62 15.70 -32.61
N GLU A 124 21.10 15.68 -31.38
CA GLU A 124 21.88 15.35 -30.17
C GLU A 124 21.94 13.84 -29.89
N GLU A 125 21.30 13.02 -30.72
CA GLU A 125 21.31 11.58 -30.53
C GLU A 125 22.70 10.97 -30.73
N ARG A 126 22.99 9.94 -29.95
CA ARG A 126 24.17 9.08 -30.10
C ARG A 126 23.76 7.62 -30.09
N CYS A 127 24.55 6.79 -30.75
CA CYS A 127 24.38 5.35 -30.65
C CYS A 127 24.85 4.86 -29.29
N VAL A 128 23.92 4.33 -28.49
CA VAL A 128 24.16 3.73 -27.17
C VAL A 128 23.29 2.48 -27.05
N LEU A 129 23.88 1.35 -26.65
CA LEU A 129 23.21 0.05 -26.57
C LEU A 129 22.46 -0.30 -27.87
N ASP A 130 23.16 -0.20 -28.99
CA ASP A 130 22.70 -0.59 -30.33
C ASP A 130 21.51 0.21 -30.88
N ARG A 131 21.21 1.38 -30.31
CA ARG A 131 20.15 2.29 -30.76
C ARG A 131 20.58 3.75 -30.67
N CYS A 132 20.02 4.60 -31.53
CA CYS A 132 20.13 6.05 -31.37
C CYS A 132 19.25 6.49 -30.19
N ALA A 133 19.87 7.11 -29.20
CA ALA A 133 19.20 7.66 -28.02
C ALA A 133 19.65 9.11 -27.82
N ARG A 134 18.85 9.92 -27.12
CA ARG A 134 19.25 11.26 -26.67
C ARG A 134 19.90 11.19 -25.28
N PRO A 135 20.80 12.13 -24.95
CA PRO A 135 21.34 12.26 -23.60
C PRO A 135 20.19 12.33 -22.58
N ILE A 136 20.34 11.62 -21.47
CA ILE A 136 19.39 11.61 -20.35
C ILE A 136 19.71 12.73 -19.33
N CYS A 137 20.92 13.28 -19.35
CA CYS A 137 21.40 14.29 -18.42
C CYS A 137 22.49 15.18 -19.04
N THR A 138 22.76 16.34 -18.43
CA THR A 138 23.88 17.20 -18.83
C THR A 138 25.17 16.70 -18.21
N PRO A 139 26.28 16.57 -18.97
CA PRO A 139 27.56 16.11 -18.42
C PRO A 139 27.98 16.84 -17.12
N GLY A 140 28.27 16.07 -16.08
CA GLY A 140 28.65 16.56 -14.75
C GLY A 140 27.50 16.97 -13.82
N GLU A 141 26.27 17.06 -14.34
CA GLU A 141 25.07 17.36 -13.55
C GLU A 141 24.70 16.19 -12.62
N LEU A 142 24.15 16.52 -11.45
CA LEU A 142 23.59 15.54 -10.53
C LEU A 142 22.14 15.29 -10.91
N TYR A 143 21.74 14.03 -10.98
CA TYR A 143 20.36 13.65 -11.25
C TYR A 143 19.94 12.42 -10.43
N CYS A 144 18.64 12.26 -10.20
CA CYS A 144 18.11 11.04 -9.59
C CYS A 144 17.74 9.98 -10.64
N SER A 145 18.10 8.73 -10.36
CA SER A 145 17.70 7.57 -11.15
C SER A 145 17.48 6.39 -10.22
N LEU A 146 16.24 5.89 -10.16
CA LEU A 146 15.83 4.75 -9.31
C LEU A 146 16.20 4.97 -7.83
N GLY A 147 15.85 6.13 -7.27
CA GLY A 147 16.17 6.49 -5.89
C GLY A 147 17.65 6.77 -5.60
N ARG A 148 18.54 6.62 -6.59
CA ARG A 148 19.97 6.88 -6.45
C ARG A 148 20.35 8.19 -7.08
N ARG A 149 21.20 8.95 -6.39
CA ARG A 149 21.84 10.11 -7.00
C ARG A 149 22.98 9.63 -7.88
N LYS A 150 23.02 10.14 -9.10
CA LYS A 150 24.07 9.87 -10.07
C LYS A 150 24.67 11.19 -10.54
N ARG A 151 25.95 11.17 -10.87
CA ARG A 151 26.62 12.24 -11.59
C ARG A 151 26.73 11.85 -13.05
N CYS A 152 26.10 12.64 -13.91
CA CYS A 152 26.11 12.42 -15.34
C CYS A 152 27.53 12.35 -15.89
N ASP A 153 27.82 11.33 -16.68
CA ASP A 153 29.13 11.14 -17.31
C ASP A 153 29.37 12.16 -18.45
N GLU A 154 30.55 12.11 -19.08
CA GLU A 154 30.89 13.02 -20.17
C GLU A 154 30.03 12.81 -21.43
N THR A 155 29.36 11.67 -21.55
CA THR A 155 28.54 11.31 -22.72
C THR A 155 27.11 11.80 -22.59
N GLY A 156 26.62 11.97 -21.37
CA GLY A 156 25.24 12.36 -21.10
C GLY A 156 24.24 11.21 -21.06
N PHE A 157 24.70 9.95 -21.17
CA PHE A 157 23.83 8.76 -21.33
C PHE A 157 23.78 7.85 -20.11
N ASP A 158 24.73 7.99 -19.20
CA ASP A 158 24.75 7.30 -17.92
C ASP A 158 25.37 8.22 -16.87
N GLY A 159 25.40 7.75 -15.62
CA GLY A 159 26.00 8.48 -14.54
C GLY A 159 26.65 7.56 -13.52
N THR A 160 27.73 8.05 -12.92
CA THR A 160 28.39 7.37 -11.81
C THR A 160 27.53 7.55 -10.55
N PRO A 161 27.23 6.47 -9.80
CA PRO A 161 26.53 6.59 -8.53
C PRO A 161 27.27 7.53 -7.56
N GLU A 162 26.54 8.47 -6.98
CA GLU A 162 27.03 9.40 -5.98
C GLU A 162 26.12 9.34 -4.75
N PRO A 163 26.55 8.70 -3.64
CA PRO A 163 25.67 8.37 -2.53
C PRO A 163 25.04 9.62 -1.91
N CYS A 164 23.80 9.51 -1.45
CA CYS A 164 23.08 10.60 -0.81
C CYS A 164 23.48 10.87 0.65
N GLY A 165 24.38 10.05 1.20
CA GLY A 165 24.62 9.96 2.64
C GLY A 165 23.77 8.84 3.23
N ASP A 166 24.16 8.36 4.41
CA ASP A 166 23.46 7.27 5.08
C ASP A 166 22.00 7.65 5.37
N GLY A 167 21.07 6.75 5.07
CA GLY A 167 19.62 6.92 5.27
C GLY A 167 18.91 7.85 4.27
N HIS A 168 19.60 8.42 3.27
CA HIS A 168 18.99 9.36 2.32
C HIS A 168 18.81 8.75 0.93
N VAL A 169 17.73 9.12 0.26
CA VAL A 169 17.40 8.71 -1.10
C VAL A 169 17.30 9.91 -2.03
N CYS A 170 17.53 9.70 -3.33
CA CYS A 170 17.47 10.77 -4.32
C CYS A 170 16.06 10.91 -4.88
N VAL A 171 15.44 12.07 -4.67
CA VAL A 171 14.16 12.49 -5.27
C VAL A 171 14.34 13.88 -5.85
N GLU A 172 13.93 14.09 -7.11
CA GLU A 172 14.01 15.41 -7.79
C GLU A 172 15.38 16.09 -7.67
N ASP A 173 16.43 15.34 -7.95
CA ASP A 173 17.85 15.74 -7.91
C ASP A 173 18.36 16.17 -6.53
N ARG A 174 17.62 15.83 -5.46
CA ARG A 174 17.96 16.11 -4.07
C ARG A 174 17.99 14.83 -3.24
N CYS A 175 18.89 14.82 -2.27
CA CYS A 175 18.91 13.78 -1.25
C CYS A 175 17.93 14.16 -0.14
N VAL A 176 16.95 13.31 0.10
CA VAL A 176 15.90 13.48 1.10
C VAL A 176 15.83 12.26 1.99
N ASP A 177 15.39 12.44 3.23
CA ASP A 177 15.03 11.31 4.09
C ASP A 177 13.73 10.68 3.57
N PRO A 178 13.69 9.37 3.28
CA PRO A 178 12.45 8.71 2.94
C PRO A 178 11.52 8.77 4.15
N GLN A 179 10.39 9.47 4.02
CA GLN A 179 9.38 9.55 5.07
C GLN A 179 8.90 8.14 5.47
N GLY A 180 9.17 7.72 6.70
CA GLY A 180 8.69 6.44 7.21
C GLY A 180 7.20 6.44 7.51
N ASP A 181 6.57 5.27 7.41
CA ASP A 181 5.22 5.02 7.90
C ASP A 181 5.33 4.42 9.31
N VAL A 182 4.89 5.17 10.33
CA VAL A 182 4.98 4.77 11.74
C VAL A 182 3.59 4.42 12.26
N LEU A 183 3.40 3.17 12.67
CA LEU A 183 2.21 2.71 13.38
C LEU A 183 2.49 2.65 14.89
N LEU A 184 1.82 3.50 15.65
CA LEU A 184 1.82 3.43 17.11
C LEU A 184 0.77 2.41 17.55
N VAL A 185 1.17 1.40 18.32
CA VAL A 185 0.24 0.42 18.93
C VAL A 185 0.21 0.68 20.43
N ILE A 186 -0.95 1.12 20.92
CA ILE A 186 -1.12 1.46 22.33
C ILE A 186 -1.86 0.36 23.07
N ASP A 187 -1.18 -0.21 24.08
CA ASP A 187 -1.82 -1.04 25.08
C ASP A 187 -2.87 -0.23 25.83
N THR A 188 -4.08 -0.75 25.80
CA THR A 188 -5.28 -0.16 26.40
C THR A 188 -5.95 -1.18 27.33
N SER A 189 -5.21 -2.19 27.78
CA SER A 189 -5.62 -3.20 28.75
C SER A 189 -5.86 -2.60 30.13
N GLY A 190 -6.46 -3.39 31.03
CA GLY A 190 -6.85 -2.89 32.35
C GLY A 190 -5.66 -2.44 33.19
N SER A 191 -4.49 -3.08 33.06
CA SER A 191 -3.28 -2.74 33.82
C SER A 191 -2.71 -1.37 33.46
N MET A 192 -2.95 -0.90 32.24
CA MET A 192 -2.52 0.44 31.80
C MET A 192 -3.24 1.56 32.56
N LEU A 193 -4.31 1.25 33.28
CA LEU A 193 -5.06 2.18 34.13
C LEU A 193 -4.56 2.18 35.58
N ASP A 194 -3.66 1.27 35.94
CA ASP A 194 -3.09 1.23 37.28
C ASP A 194 -2.25 2.49 37.54
N PRO A 195 -2.34 3.08 38.75
CA PRO A 195 -1.50 4.19 39.13
C PRO A 195 -0.02 3.75 39.24
N VAL A 196 0.90 4.63 38.83
CA VAL A 196 2.35 4.39 38.89
C VAL A 196 2.94 4.69 40.27
N ALA A 197 2.20 5.42 41.12
CA ALA A 197 2.58 5.81 42.48
C ALA A 197 1.53 5.34 43.52
N PRO A 198 1.87 5.19 44.81
CA PRO A 198 0.93 4.66 45.81
C PRO A 198 -0.35 5.49 45.89
N PRO A 199 -1.50 4.84 46.09
CA PRO A 199 -2.80 5.48 45.93
C PRO A 199 -2.95 6.61 46.93
N THR A 200 -3.07 7.84 46.46
CA THR A 200 -3.86 8.83 47.18
C THR A 200 -5.29 8.28 47.28
N PRO A 201 -6.01 8.47 48.40
CA PRO A 201 -7.42 8.08 48.48
C PRO A 201 -8.18 8.76 47.34
N GLN A 202 -8.61 7.98 46.35
CA GLN A 202 -9.29 8.50 45.17
C GLN A 202 -10.79 8.53 45.42
N ASP A 203 -11.38 9.71 45.21
CA ASP A 203 -12.79 9.78 44.84
C ASP A 203 -12.88 9.32 43.39
N PHE A 204 -13.38 8.10 43.22
CA PHE A 204 -13.87 7.58 41.95
C PHE A 204 -14.94 8.55 41.41
N PRO A 205 -14.87 8.99 40.14
CA PRO A 205 -13.99 8.55 39.04
C PRO A 205 -12.65 9.30 38.89
N VAL A 206 -11.68 8.67 38.21
CA VAL A 206 -10.38 9.26 37.82
C VAL A 206 -10.54 10.16 36.60
N CYS A 207 -10.90 11.42 36.81
CA CYS A 207 -10.61 12.48 35.84
C CYS A 207 -9.11 12.79 35.97
N GLU A 208 -8.30 12.22 35.10
CA GLU A 208 -6.85 12.41 35.17
C GLU A 208 -6.47 13.83 34.74
N ASP A 209 -5.59 14.46 35.52
CA ASP A 209 -5.05 15.77 35.18
C ASP A 209 -4.03 15.60 34.03
N PRO A 210 -4.25 16.19 32.85
CA PRO A 210 -3.34 16.06 31.73
C PRO A 210 -1.93 16.61 32.03
N ASP A 211 -1.78 17.54 32.97
CA ASP A 211 -0.49 18.11 33.37
C ASP A 211 0.24 17.23 34.41
N ALA A 212 -0.52 16.39 35.12
CA ALA A 212 -0.04 15.50 36.17
C ALA A 212 -0.67 14.10 36.10
N PRO A 213 -0.54 13.38 34.96
CA PRO A 213 -1.06 12.04 34.86
C PRO A 213 -0.32 11.10 35.80
N TYR A 214 -1.05 10.16 36.37
CA TYR A 214 -0.58 9.17 37.33
C TYR A 214 -0.89 7.73 36.91
N THR A 215 -1.74 7.51 35.91
CA THR A 215 -1.96 6.19 35.29
C THR A 215 -0.87 5.92 34.25
N ARG A 216 -0.63 4.64 33.92
CA ARG A 216 0.37 4.28 32.90
C ARG A 216 -0.02 4.81 31.52
N ILE A 217 -1.29 4.67 31.14
CA ILE A 217 -1.84 5.22 29.88
C ILE A 217 -1.73 6.75 29.86
N GLY A 218 -1.99 7.43 30.98
CA GLY A 218 -1.88 8.88 31.07
C GLY A 218 -0.46 9.38 30.87
N LEU A 219 0.54 8.66 31.40
CA LEU A 219 1.95 8.95 31.13
C LEU A 219 2.30 8.75 29.65
N VAL A 220 1.78 7.70 29.00
CA VAL A 220 1.96 7.48 27.55
C VAL A 220 1.35 8.63 26.75
N LYS A 221 0.11 9.03 27.06
CA LYS A 221 -0.57 10.17 26.42
C LYS A 221 0.22 11.46 26.54
N ARG A 222 0.77 11.74 27.73
CA ARG A 222 1.63 12.91 27.95
C ARG A 222 2.89 12.85 27.08
N ALA A 223 3.57 11.71 27.05
CA ALA A 223 4.77 11.55 26.23
C ALA A 223 4.46 11.73 24.73
N LEU A 224 3.32 11.19 24.26
CA LEU A 224 2.87 11.38 22.88
C LEU A 224 2.48 12.83 22.59
N ARG A 225 1.84 13.54 23.52
CA ARG A 225 1.57 14.98 23.39
C ARG A 225 2.85 15.78 23.23
N GLU A 226 3.86 15.50 24.04
CA GLU A 226 5.17 16.14 23.95
C GLU A 226 5.85 15.84 22.61
N LEU A 227 5.77 14.61 22.11
CA LEU A 227 6.27 14.21 20.78
C LEU A 227 5.55 14.97 19.65
N PHE A 228 4.21 14.99 19.65
CA PHE A 228 3.41 15.60 18.58
C PHE A 228 3.52 17.12 18.55
N ALA A 229 3.90 17.74 19.67
CA ALA A 229 4.23 19.16 19.73
C ALA A 229 5.68 19.48 19.33
N SER A 230 6.53 18.47 19.08
CA SER A 230 7.94 18.65 18.75
C SER A 230 8.19 18.69 17.24
N GLU A 231 9.25 19.38 16.82
CA GLU A 231 9.73 19.38 15.42
C GLU A 231 10.08 17.98 14.91
N ALA A 232 10.33 17.01 15.80
CA ALA A 232 10.59 15.63 15.40
C ALA A 232 9.35 14.90 14.84
N ALA A 233 8.14 15.44 15.09
CA ALA A 233 6.93 14.96 14.45
C ALA A 233 6.78 15.50 13.02
N ASP A 234 7.47 16.59 12.67
CA ASP A 234 7.45 17.14 11.32
C ASP A 234 8.08 16.14 10.36
N GLY A 235 7.29 15.69 9.38
CA GLY A 235 7.73 14.68 8.42
C GLY A 235 7.50 13.23 8.86
N LEU A 236 6.88 12.96 10.00
CA LEU A 236 6.39 11.62 10.31
C LEU A 236 5.01 11.39 9.71
N ARG A 237 4.85 10.30 8.96
CA ARG A 237 3.53 9.78 8.60
C ARG A 237 3.13 8.78 9.68
N LEU A 238 2.07 9.09 10.42
CA LEU A 238 1.70 8.38 11.64
C LEU A 238 0.27 7.83 11.57
N ALA A 239 0.12 6.63 12.07
CA ALA A 239 -1.16 6.03 12.41
C ALA A 239 -1.10 5.54 13.87
N MET A 240 -2.27 5.41 14.49
CA MET A 240 -2.42 4.92 15.85
C MET A 240 -3.47 3.81 15.90
N GLN A 241 -3.02 2.67 16.35
CA GLN A 241 -3.81 1.52 16.72
C GLN A 241 -3.86 1.40 18.25
N ARG A 242 -5.00 0.94 18.74
CA ARG A 242 -5.20 0.46 20.11
C ARG A 242 -5.42 -1.05 20.08
N PHE A 243 -5.41 -1.69 21.24
CA PHE A 243 -5.81 -3.09 21.30
C PHE A 243 -7.26 -3.28 20.83
N PRO A 244 -7.58 -4.44 20.22
CA PRO A 244 -8.94 -4.87 19.91
C PRO A 244 -10.00 -4.63 21.00
N GLN A 245 -10.97 -3.74 20.77
CA GLN A 245 -12.04 -3.44 21.73
C GLN A 245 -13.41 -3.19 21.10
N THR A 246 -14.48 -3.58 21.80
CA THR A 246 -15.86 -3.20 21.40
C THR A 246 -16.37 -2.07 22.27
N THR A 247 -17.04 -1.09 21.69
CA THR A 247 -17.71 0.02 22.40
C THR A 247 -19.05 -0.41 23.05
N ARG A 248 -19.39 -1.70 23.06
CA ARG A 248 -20.74 -2.20 23.40
C ARG A 248 -21.19 -1.96 24.84
N SER A 249 -20.29 -1.59 25.75
CA SER A 249 -20.66 -1.14 27.09
C SER A 249 -20.70 0.39 27.13
N LEU A 250 -21.82 0.96 27.60
CA LEU A 250 -21.84 2.35 28.00
C LEU A 250 -20.82 2.56 29.12
N GLY A 251 -19.87 3.45 28.85
CA GLY A 251 -19.03 4.03 29.88
C GLY A 251 -19.93 4.90 30.73
N VAL A 252 -20.22 4.48 31.95
CA VAL A 252 -20.75 5.40 32.96
C VAL A 252 -19.56 6.30 33.35
N CYS A 253 -19.76 7.57 33.72
CA CYS A 253 -18.69 8.40 34.28
C CYS A 253 -18.14 7.76 35.57
N GLY A 254 -17.25 6.80 35.38
CA GLY A 254 -17.02 5.72 36.31
C GLY A 254 -16.96 4.41 35.56
N PRO A 255 -15.76 3.94 35.28
CA PRO A 255 -14.75 4.43 34.34
C PRO A 255 -15.20 4.08 32.91
N GLY A 256 -14.73 4.77 31.88
CA GLY A 256 -14.94 4.41 30.47
C GLY A 256 -14.27 3.09 30.09
N HIS A 257 -14.61 2.01 30.79
CA HIS A 257 -14.14 0.67 30.56
C HIS A 257 -15.04 -0.01 29.54
N TYR A 258 -14.38 -0.73 28.64
CA TYR A 258 -15.05 -1.54 27.67
C TYR A 258 -14.74 -3.01 27.87
N GLN A 259 -15.71 -3.85 27.55
CA GLN A 259 -15.41 -5.26 27.35
C GLN A 259 -14.42 -5.35 26.19
N ALA A 260 -13.28 -6.01 26.46
CA ALA A 260 -12.39 -6.44 25.40
C ALA A 260 -13.21 -7.08 24.28
N ALA A 261 -12.81 -6.83 23.03
CA ALA A 261 -13.43 -7.56 21.95
C ALA A 261 -12.95 -9.01 22.02
N ASP A 262 -13.72 -9.85 22.72
CA ASP A 262 -13.48 -11.29 22.76
C ASP A 262 -13.60 -11.92 21.37
N THR A 263 -14.23 -11.21 20.42
CA THR A 263 -14.39 -11.59 19.02
C THR A 263 -14.28 -10.35 18.11
N LEU A 264 -13.17 -10.22 17.39
CA LEU A 264 -13.07 -9.33 16.23
C LEU A 264 -13.22 -10.11 14.91
N PRO A 265 -13.64 -9.47 13.80
CA PRO A 265 -13.53 -10.08 12.48
C PRO A 265 -12.10 -10.57 12.24
N GLY A 266 -11.92 -11.88 12.07
CA GLY A 266 -10.59 -12.50 11.96
C GLY A 266 -10.06 -13.23 13.21
N HIS A 267 -10.80 -13.25 14.32
CA HIS A 267 -10.40 -14.03 15.51
C HIS A 267 -10.50 -15.54 15.36
N THR A 268 -11.21 -16.02 14.35
CA THR A 268 -11.04 -17.42 13.91
C THR A 268 -9.61 -17.53 13.39
N GLU A 269 -8.80 -18.48 13.86
CA GLU A 269 -7.36 -18.76 13.55
C GLU A 269 -6.96 -18.74 12.05
N GLN A 270 -7.33 -17.67 11.35
CA GLN A 270 -7.19 -17.44 9.93
C GLN A 270 -5.87 -16.68 9.77
N PRO A 271 -4.98 -17.17 8.90
CA PRO A 271 -3.67 -16.55 8.72
C PRO A 271 -3.76 -15.16 8.07
N SER A 272 -4.87 -14.79 7.45
CA SER A 272 -5.04 -13.49 6.80
C SER A 272 -6.49 -13.04 6.78
N LEU A 273 -6.70 -11.75 6.53
CA LEU A 273 -8.00 -11.16 6.33
C LEU A 273 -8.16 -10.69 4.89
N THR A 274 -9.39 -10.69 4.39
CA THR A 274 -9.72 -9.89 3.22
C THR A 274 -9.80 -8.42 3.61
N ARG A 275 -9.62 -7.53 2.64
CA ARG A 275 -9.80 -6.08 2.85
C ARG A 275 -11.17 -5.77 3.45
N ASP A 276 -12.23 -6.45 3.03
CA ASP A 276 -13.59 -6.22 3.54
C ASP A 276 -13.74 -6.68 4.99
N GLN A 277 -13.20 -7.86 5.34
CA GLN A 277 -13.18 -8.34 6.73
C GLN A 277 -12.41 -7.38 7.64
N LEU A 278 -11.22 -6.94 7.21
CA LEU A 278 -10.43 -5.99 7.98
C LEU A 278 -11.13 -4.64 8.08
N SER A 279 -11.71 -4.12 6.98
CA SER A 279 -12.45 -2.84 6.97
C SER A 279 -13.57 -2.81 8.01
N ALA A 280 -14.30 -3.92 8.15
CA ALA A 280 -15.35 -4.05 9.16
C ALA A 280 -14.78 -4.05 10.60
N GLY A 281 -13.54 -4.50 10.80
CA GLY A 281 -12.85 -4.51 12.08
C GLY A 281 -12.11 -3.22 12.41
N LEU A 282 -11.72 -2.42 11.42
CA LEU A 282 -10.85 -1.24 11.60
C LEU A 282 -11.33 -0.27 12.71
N PRO A 283 -12.62 0.09 12.83
CA PRO A 283 -13.07 0.99 13.91
C PRO A 283 -12.78 0.46 15.33
N HIS A 284 -12.62 -0.85 15.49
CA HIS A 284 -12.35 -1.50 16.77
C HIS A 284 -10.87 -1.55 17.14
N ILE A 285 -9.97 -1.31 16.19
CA ILE A 285 -8.51 -1.42 16.35
C ILE A 285 -7.79 -0.12 16.05
N LEU A 286 -8.18 0.59 15.00
CA LEU A 286 -7.47 1.75 14.47
C LEU A 286 -8.14 3.03 14.97
N ALA A 287 -7.48 3.71 15.90
CA ALA A 287 -7.95 4.98 16.46
C ALA A 287 -7.69 6.14 15.49
N VAL A 288 -6.53 6.13 14.83
CA VAL A 288 -6.13 7.15 13.86
C VAL A 288 -5.50 6.46 12.64
N PRO A 289 -6.13 6.50 11.46
CA PRO A 289 -5.53 5.95 10.24
C PRO A 289 -4.44 6.88 9.69
N PHE A 290 -3.59 6.33 8.82
CA PHE A 290 -2.75 7.15 7.95
C PHE A 290 -3.63 8.03 7.06
N THR A 291 -3.23 9.28 6.89
CA THR A 291 -3.86 10.18 5.92
C THR A 291 -3.46 9.78 4.50
N ALA A 292 -4.40 9.92 3.57
CA ALA A 292 -4.17 9.60 2.16
C ALA A 292 -3.24 10.61 1.47
N ASP A 293 -3.14 11.82 1.99
CA ASP A 293 -2.27 12.90 1.50
C ASP A 293 -0.93 13.00 2.24
N GLY A 294 -0.69 12.12 3.23
CA GLY A 294 0.53 12.13 4.05
C GLY A 294 0.59 13.24 5.09
N SER A 295 -0.45 14.05 5.22
CA SER A 295 -0.52 15.08 6.26
C SER A 295 -0.52 14.46 7.66
N PHE A 296 0.11 15.14 8.62
CA PHE A 296 0.12 14.69 10.01
C PHE A 296 -1.30 14.82 10.60
N PRO A 297 -1.91 13.75 11.13
CA PRO A 297 -3.31 13.75 11.58
C PRO A 297 -3.50 14.40 12.97
N ALA A 298 -3.02 15.63 13.15
CA ALA A 298 -2.97 16.34 14.43
C ALA A 298 -4.30 16.28 15.20
N GLN A 299 -5.41 16.67 14.57
CA GLN A 299 -6.71 16.73 15.24
C GLN A 299 -7.23 15.35 15.70
N ALA A 300 -6.92 14.28 14.96
CA ALA A 300 -7.34 12.94 15.34
C ALA A 300 -6.47 12.38 16.47
N LEU A 301 -5.16 12.65 16.42
CA LEU A 301 -4.22 12.32 17.48
C LEU A 301 -4.53 13.09 18.77
N ASP A 302 -4.78 14.41 18.66
CA ASP A 302 -5.12 15.30 19.77
C ASP A 302 -6.34 14.80 20.54
N ARG A 303 -7.41 14.43 19.82
CA ARG A 303 -8.62 13.83 20.43
C ARG A 303 -8.31 12.55 21.20
N TRP A 304 -7.36 11.74 20.73
CA TRP A 304 -6.98 10.54 21.47
C TRP A 304 -6.20 10.86 22.76
N ILE A 305 -5.37 11.90 22.76
CA ILE A 305 -4.49 12.28 23.90
C ILE A 305 -5.05 13.41 24.78
N ASP A 306 -6.23 13.96 24.55
CA ASP A 306 -6.73 15.15 25.27
C ASP A 306 -7.24 14.85 26.69
N PHE A 307 -7.43 13.57 27.03
CA PHE A 307 -7.96 13.07 28.32
C PHE A 307 -9.45 13.40 28.54
N ASP A 308 -10.15 13.90 27.53
CA ASP A 308 -11.58 14.11 27.58
C ASP A 308 -12.31 12.83 27.12
N GLU A 309 -13.36 12.42 27.82
CA GLU A 309 -14.18 11.26 27.45
C GLU A 309 -15.61 11.75 27.20
N GLN A 310 -15.99 11.87 25.92
CA GLN A 310 -17.30 12.35 25.51
C GLN A 310 -18.19 11.23 24.98
N TYR A 311 -19.47 11.28 25.34
CA TYR A 311 -20.54 10.48 24.75
C TYR A 311 -21.57 11.38 24.09
N GLY A 312 -22.21 10.88 23.05
CA GLY A 312 -23.20 11.64 22.30
C GLY A 312 -24.22 10.74 21.61
N VAL A 313 -25.31 11.36 21.16
CA VAL A 313 -26.34 10.72 20.35
C VAL A 313 -25.77 10.48 18.95
N ILE A 314 -25.70 9.21 18.55
CA ILE A 314 -25.25 8.77 17.22
C ILE A 314 -26.45 8.54 16.30
N SER A 315 -27.60 8.14 16.86
CA SER A 315 -28.87 8.01 16.14
C SER A 315 -30.03 8.33 17.07
N GLU A 316 -31.05 9.00 16.55
CA GLU A 316 -32.31 9.27 17.27
C GLU A 316 -33.26 8.04 17.28
N ASP A 317 -32.88 6.94 16.62
CA ASP A 317 -33.71 5.73 16.49
C ASP A 317 -33.01 4.49 17.06
N CYS A 318 -33.55 4.01 18.20
CA CYS A 318 -33.13 2.78 18.85
C CYS A 318 -33.51 1.48 18.15
N VAL A 319 -34.32 1.51 17.08
CA VAL A 319 -34.75 0.29 16.38
C VAL A 319 -33.55 -0.45 15.75
N ALA A 320 -32.51 0.28 15.36
CA ALA A 320 -31.30 -0.29 14.79
C ALA A 320 -30.05 0.52 15.20
N CYS A 321 -29.71 0.49 16.49
CA CYS A 321 -28.45 1.06 16.94
C CYS A 321 -27.27 0.38 16.22
N PRO A 322 -26.29 1.16 15.73
CA PRO A 322 -24.99 0.64 15.30
C PRO A 322 -24.42 -0.35 16.33
N SER A 323 -23.68 -1.35 15.85
CA SER A 323 -23.14 -2.46 16.67
C SER A 323 -22.23 -2.02 17.81
N ASP A 324 -21.83 -0.76 17.77
CA ASP A 324 -20.89 -0.04 18.61
C ASP A 324 -21.56 1.07 19.44
N SER A 325 -22.89 1.03 19.59
CA SER A 325 -23.67 1.99 20.37
C SER A 325 -24.73 1.29 21.24
N GLN A 326 -25.29 2.00 22.22
CA GLN A 326 -26.33 1.48 23.10
C GLN A 326 -27.57 2.38 23.07
N CYS A 327 -28.75 1.76 23.07
CA CYS A 327 -30.01 2.49 23.21
C CYS A 327 -30.18 3.01 24.65
N VAL A 328 -30.28 4.32 24.82
CA VAL A 328 -30.55 5.03 26.06
C VAL A 328 -31.70 6.00 25.81
N ASP A 329 -32.79 5.86 26.56
CA ASP A 329 -33.95 6.77 26.50
C ASP A 329 -34.55 7.01 25.09
N GLY A 330 -34.42 6.03 24.19
CA GLY A 330 -34.95 6.10 22.82
C GLY A 330 -33.95 6.59 21.78
N GLU A 331 -32.75 6.98 22.21
CA GLU A 331 -31.64 7.42 21.36
C GLU A 331 -30.50 6.38 21.42
N CYS A 332 -29.83 6.13 20.30
CA CYS A 332 -28.57 5.40 20.30
C CYS A 332 -27.47 6.36 20.72
N VAL A 333 -26.94 6.12 21.92
CA VAL A 333 -25.80 6.86 22.46
C VAL A 333 -24.56 6.00 22.31
N GLY A 334 -23.46 6.63 21.94
CA GLY A 334 -22.15 6.00 21.99
C GLY A 334 -21.06 7.03 22.23
N HIS A 335 -19.85 6.53 22.33
CA HIS A 335 -18.69 7.38 22.58
C HIS A 335 -18.30 8.12 21.32
N LEU A 336 -17.94 9.38 21.51
CA LEU A 336 -17.39 10.21 20.45
C LEU A 336 -15.87 10.06 20.36
N GLU A 337 -15.25 9.53 21.42
CA GLU A 337 -13.80 9.44 21.51
C GLU A 337 -13.19 8.19 20.89
N PRO A 338 -12.05 8.33 20.20
CA PRO A 338 -11.30 7.22 19.62
C PRO A 338 -10.44 6.50 20.67
N GLU A 339 -10.50 6.87 21.95
CA GLU A 339 -9.88 6.11 23.03
C GLU A 339 -10.93 5.17 23.66
N LEU A 340 -10.71 3.86 23.54
CA LEU A 340 -11.43 2.88 24.35
C LEU A 340 -10.42 2.23 25.29
N ARG A 341 -10.81 2.09 26.56
CA ARG A 341 -10.00 1.48 27.62
C ARG A 341 -10.59 0.11 27.95
N ALA A 342 -9.93 -0.97 27.57
CA ALA A 342 -10.42 -2.32 27.83
C ALA A 342 -10.16 -2.73 29.27
N GLN A 343 -11.13 -3.44 29.84
CA GLN A 343 -10.81 -4.42 30.85
C GLN A 343 -10.38 -5.72 30.17
N GLY A 344 -9.29 -6.32 30.64
CA GLY A 344 -8.87 -7.64 30.18
C GLY A 344 -7.36 -7.79 30.01
N SER A 345 -7.01 -8.88 29.34
CA SER A 345 -5.64 -9.29 29.01
C SER A 345 -4.97 -8.36 28.00
N THR A 346 -3.66 -8.54 27.82
CA THR A 346 -2.79 -7.85 26.86
C THR A 346 -2.62 -8.72 25.59
N PRO A 347 -3.40 -8.52 24.50
CA PRO A 347 -3.32 -9.25 23.24
C PRO A 347 -2.27 -8.63 22.28
N LEU A 348 -0.99 -8.77 22.61
CA LEU A 348 0.11 -8.19 21.83
C LEU A 348 0.15 -8.72 20.40
N GLY A 349 0.15 -10.04 20.23
CA GLY A 349 0.34 -10.61 18.90
C GLY A 349 -0.89 -10.45 18.01
N ARG A 350 -2.11 -10.46 18.57
CA ARG A 350 -3.31 -10.03 17.81
C ARG A 350 -3.21 -8.57 17.36
N SER A 351 -2.67 -7.70 18.21
CA SER A 351 -2.48 -6.29 17.83
C SER A 351 -1.46 -6.15 16.69
N LEU A 352 -0.35 -6.90 16.74
CA LEU A 352 0.62 -6.94 15.64
C LEU A 352 0.02 -7.53 14.36
N PHE A 353 -0.82 -8.56 14.46
CA PHE A 353 -1.55 -9.13 13.32
C PHE A 353 -2.45 -8.09 12.65
N TYR A 354 -3.26 -7.36 13.41
CA TYR A 354 -4.12 -6.34 12.82
C TYR A 354 -3.34 -5.17 12.23
N GLY A 355 -2.24 -4.77 12.88
CA GLY A 355 -1.35 -3.73 12.36
C GLY A 355 -0.70 -4.15 11.04
N SER A 356 -0.30 -5.42 10.93
CA SER A 356 0.29 -5.95 9.71
C SER A 356 -0.71 -6.07 8.57
N GLU A 357 -1.91 -6.58 8.84
CA GLU A 357 -2.99 -6.63 7.85
C GLU A 357 -3.41 -5.21 7.43
N TYR A 358 -3.34 -4.22 8.34
CA TYR A 358 -3.55 -2.82 8.00
C TYR A 358 -2.48 -2.29 7.03
N PHE A 359 -1.20 -2.55 7.28
CA PHE A 359 -0.14 -2.22 6.31
C PHE A 359 -0.41 -2.87 4.95
N ARG A 360 -0.65 -4.19 4.91
CA ARG A 360 -0.92 -4.96 3.69
C ARG A 360 -2.07 -4.40 2.86
N HIS A 361 -3.19 -4.10 3.50
CA HIS A 361 -4.41 -3.76 2.78
C HIS A 361 -4.65 -2.26 2.61
N PHE A 362 -3.95 -1.41 3.36
CA PHE A 362 -4.22 0.03 3.37
C PHE A 362 -3.02 0.95 3.11
N VAL A 363 -1.80 0.49 3.35
CA VAL A 363 -0.60 1.34 3.28
C VAL A 363 0.32 0.94 2.14
N LEU A 364 0.60 -0.35 2.02
CA LEU A 364 1.37 -0.94 0.94
C LEU A 364 0.47 -1.02 -0.29
N ARG A 365 0.83 -0.26 -1.33
CA ARG A 365 0.01 -0.07 -2.53
C ARG A 365 0.71 -0.53 -3.80
N GLU A 366 1.90 -1.08 -3.67
CA GLU A 366 2.71 -1.53 -4.81
C GLU A 366 1.92 -2.53 -5.66
N GLY A 367 1.87 -2.28 -6.98
CA GLY A 367 1.16 -3.13 -7.93
C GLY A 367 -0.38 -2.99 -7.93
N LYS A 368 -0.99 -2.18 -7.04
CA LYS A 368 -2.45 -1.95 -7.06
C LYS A 368 -2.85 -1.32 -8.39
N ALA A 369 -3.85 -1.89 -9.07
CA ALA A 369 -4.36 -1.32 -10.31
C ALA A 369 -4.89 0.10 -10.11
N CYS A 370 -4.54 1.00 -11.03
CA CYS A 370 -4.88 2.42 -10.98
C CYS A 370 -5.10 3.01 -12.39
N ARG A 371 -5.79 4.15 -12.45
CA ARG A 371 -5.94 4.98 -13.65
C ARG A 371 -5.29 6.35 -13.47
N ALA A 372 -5.16 6.81 -12.24
CA ALA A 372 -4.48 8.04 -11.85
C ALA A 372 -3.84 7.89 -10.46
N ASP A 373 -2.91 8.79 -10.11
CA ASP A 373 -2.21 8.78 -8.81
C ASP A 373 -3.17 8.79 -7.61
N ALA A 374 -4.30 9.50 -7.74
CA ALA A 374 -5.33 9.55 -6.70
C ALA A 374 -5.94 8.17 -6.37
N ASP A 375 -5.94 7.23 -7.32
CA ASP A 375 -6.44 5.87 -7.08
C ASP A 375 -5.51 5.06 -6.17
N CYS A 376 -4.26 5.50 -5.97
CA CYS A 376 -3.30 4.82 -5.11
C CYS A 376 -3.57 5.05 -3.61
N ASP A 377 -4.39 6.04 -3.24
CA ASP A 377 -4.74 6.37 -1.84
C ASP A 377 -3.52 6.55 -0.91
N SER A 378 -2.40 7.06 -1.44
CA SER A 378 -1.15 7.23 -0.69
C SER A 378 -0.31 8.34 -1.32
N PRO A 379 0.35 9.20 -0.53
CA PRO A 379 1.20 10.28 -1.05
C PRO A 379 2.51 9.77 -1.70
N HIS A 380 2.86 8.51 -1.46
CA HIS A 380 4.13 7.93 -1.88
C HIS A 380 4.05 7.18 -3.21
N TYR A 381 2.84 6.92 -3.70
CA TYR A 381 2.62 6.09 -4.88
C TYR A 381 2.12 6.95 -6.04
N THR A 382 2.63 6.66 -7.22
CA THR A 382 2.16 7.24 -8.48
C THR A 382 1.63 6.12 -9.37
N CYS A 383 0.66 6.44 -10.23
CA CYS A 383 0.10 5.49 -11.15
C CYS A 383 0.97 5.41 -12.41
N GLN A 384 1.78 4.36 -12.50
CA GLN A 384 2.66 4.10 -13.62
C GLN A 384 2.21 2.83 -14.34
N ASP A 385 1.97 2.93 -15.65
CA ASP A 385 1.57 1.80 -16.51
C ASP A 385 0.34 1.03 -16.00
N GLY A 386 -0.59 1.73 -15.33
CA GLY A 386 -1.83 1.18 -14.78
C GLY A 386 -1.68 0.51 -13.41
N ALA A 387 -0.52 0.62 -12.77
CA ALA A 387 -0.26 0.12 -11.42
C ALA A 387 0.37 1.19 -10.52
N CYS A 388 0.05 1.16 -9.23
CA CYS A 388 0.64 2.04 -8.23
C CYS A 388 2.08 1.63 -7.96
N HIS A 389 3.00 2.59 -8.04
CA HIS A 389 4.43 2.39 -7.80
C HIS A 389 4.96 3.45 -6.82
N ASP A 390 5.62 3.00 -5.74
CA ASP A 390 6.43 3.86 -4.87
C ASP A 390 7.91 3.75 -5.29
N PRO A 391 8.52 4.82 -5.82
CA PRO A 391 9.92 4.79 -6.26
C PRO A 391 10.92 4.54 -5.11
N LEU A 392 10.46 4.64 -3.87
CA LEU A 392 11.22 4.40 -2.64
C LEU A 392 10.66 3.21 -1.85
N TYR A 393 9.82 2.36 -2.44
CA TYR A 393 9.14 1.24 -1.77
C TYR A 393 10.11 0.40 -0.92
N ASP A 394 11.23 -0.01 -1.52
CA ASP A 394 12.24 -0.86 -0.89
C ASP A 394 13.02 -0.16 0.24
N CYS A 395 13.09 1.17 0.22
CA CYS A 395 13.88 1.94 1.18
C CYS A 395 13.02 2.67 2.23
N ARG A 396 11.70 2.63 2.11
CA ARG A 396 10.80 3.28 3.07
C ARG A 396 10.74 2.45 4.36
N PRO A 397 11.06 3.05 5.52
CA PRO A 397 10.94 2.32 6.77
C PRO A 397 9.46 2.20 7.19
N TYR A 398 9.03 0.99 7.50
CA TYR A 398 7.75 0.70 8.14
C TYR A 398 8.00 0.35 9.60
N VAL A 399 7.59 1.21 10.52
CA VAL A 399 7.95 1.10 11.93
C VAL A 399 6.70 0.87 12.76
N VAL A 400 6.70 -0.19 13.57
CA VAL A 400 5.68 -0.42 14.60
C VAL A 400 6.27 -0.11 15.97
N ILE A 401 5.71 0.87 16.68
CA ILE A 401 6.11 1.21 18.05
C ILE A 401 5.00 0.77 18.99
N LEU A 402 5.30 -0.21 19.84
CA LEU A 402 4.36 -0.76 20.82
C LEU A 402 4.59 -0.17 22.21
N PHE A 403 3.56 0.41 22.80
CA PHE A 403 3.54 0.87 24.20
C PHE A 403 2.73 -0.10 25.03
N THR A 404 3.38 -0.82 25.96
CA THR A 404 2.74 -1.83 26.82
C THR A 404 3.39 -1.87 28.20
N ASP A 405 2.62 -2.22 29.23
CA ASP A 405 3.13 -2.48 30.59
C ASP A 405 3.23 -3.98 30.92
N GLY A 406 2.69 -4.83 30.04
CA GLY A 406 2.57 -6.27 30.23
C GLY A 406 3.10 -7.09 29.06
N GLY A 407 3.22 -8.39 29.30
CA GLY A 407 3.49 -9.39 28.26
C GLY A 407 2.22 -9.96 27.65
N GLU A 408 2.37 -10.71 26.56
CA GLU A 408 1.28 -11.48 25.95
C GLU A 408 0.60 -12.39 26.97
N SER A 409 -0.73 -12.34 27.02
CA SER A 409 -1.52 -13.11 27.99
C SER A 409 -2.76 -13.77 27.37
N VAL A 410 -3.00 -13.58 26.08
CA VAL A 410 -4.09 -14.21 25.33
C VAL A 410 -3.57 -15.39 24.52
N ASP A 411 -2.49 -15.20 23.75
CA ASP A 411 -1.89 -16.22 22.87
C ASP A 411 -0.40 -16.46 23.21
N PRO A 412 -0.09 -16.93 24.44
CA PRO A 412 1.28 -16.99 24.94
C PRO A 412 2.09 -18.14 24.33
N GLU A 413 1.46 -19.16 23.73
CA GLU A 413 2.18 -20.33 23.24
C GLU A 413 3.01 -19.95 22.00
N PRO A 414 4.28 -20.37 21.90
CA PRO A 414 5.17 -19.95 20.81
C PRO A 414 4.73 -20.36 19.40
N ASP A 415 3.89 -21.38 19.31
CA ASP A 415 3.38 -21.93 18.04
C ASP A 415 2.01 -21.35 17.66
N ASP A 416 1.39 -20.52 18.52
CA ASP A 416 0.12 -19.87 18.22
C ASP A 416 0.30 -18.87 17.08
N LEU A 417 -0.64 -18.85 16.14
CA LEU A 417 -0.65 -17.87 15.05
C LEU A 417 -0.50 -16.45 15.61
N PHE A 418 -1.29 -16.12 16.63
CA PHE A 418 -1.30 -14.79 17.24
C PHE A 418 -0.21 -14.60 18.30
N ASN A 419 0.82 -15.45 18.36
CA ASN A 419 1.97 -15.18 19.21
C ASN A 419 2.73 -13.93 18.72
N PRO A 420 3.16 -13.01 19.61
CA PRO A 420 3.84 -11.78 19.19
C PRO A 420 5.13 -12.01 18.42
N VAL A 421 5.89 -13.05 18.77
CA VAL A 421 7.14 -13.39 18.07
C VAL A 421 6.83 -13.91 16.67
N VAL A 422 5.78 -14.72 16.53
CA VAL A 422 5.30 -15.19 15.22
C VAL A 422 4.87 -14.00 14.37
N GLN A 423 4.07 -13.09 14.91
CA GLN A 423 3.58 -11.91 14.17
C GLN A 423 4.69 -10.91 13.82
N ALA A 424 5.65 -10.69 14.71
CA ALA A 424 6.83 -9.87 14.41
C ALA A 424 7.69 -10.50 13.30
N ARG A 425 7.83 -11.84 13.27
CA ARG A 425 8.52 -12.54 12.18
C ARG A 425 7.77 -12.40 10.85
N ARG A 426 6.43 -12.50 10.86
CA ARG A 426 5.59 -12.28 9.68
C ARG A 426 5.74 -10.85 9.16
N LEU A 427 5.73 -9.85 10.04
CA LEU A 427 6.01 -8.46 9.65
C LEU A 427 7.39 -8.30 8.99
N ASN A 428 8.43 -8.91 9.56
CA ASN A 428 9.81 -8.77 9.06
C ASN A 428 10.10 -9.56 7.79
N LEU A 429 9.50 -10.75 7.62
CA LEU A 429 9.77 -11.64 6.48
C LEU A 429 8.76 -11.47 5.35
N GLY A 430 7.66 -10.75 5.58
CA GLY A 430 6.46 -10.74 4.75
C GLY A 430 5.34 -11.57 5.38
N LEU A 431 4.11 -11.08 5.24
CA LEU A 431 2.91 -11.73 5.77
C LEU A 431 2.70 -13.06 5.06
N ASP A 432 2.17 -14.09 5.73
CA ASP A 432 1.94 -15.39 5.09
C ASP A 432 1.31 -15.20 3.71
N CYS A 433 1.81 -15.98 2.77
CA CYS A 433 1.61 -15.75 1.37
C CYS A 433 0.87 -16.92 0.73
N ALA A 434 -0.05 -16.61 -0.17
CA ALA A 434 -0.57 -17.59 -1.11
C ALA A 434 0.35 -17.66 -2.35
N ASP A 435 0.91 -16.52 -2.74
CA ASP A 435 1.86 -16.38 -3.85
C ASP A 435 2.88 -15.26 -3.58
N ALA A 436 3.84 -15.10 -4.50
CA ALA A 436 4.96 -14.17 -4.32
C ALA A 436 4.55 -12.69 -4.16
N GLY A 437 3.36 -12.29 -4.61
CA GLY A 437 2.86 -10.91 -4.46
C GLY A 437 2.42 -10.56 -3.04
N ASP A 438 2.20 -11.58 -2.19
CA ASP A 438 1.87 -11.37 -0.78
C ASP A 438 3.10 -11.10 0.09
N CYS A 439 4.30 -11.26 -0.49
CA CYS A 439 5.56 -11.11 0.19
C CYS A 439 6.15 -9.71 0.03
N PHE A 440 6.82 -9.25 1.07
CA PHE A 440 7.60 -8.04 0.99
C PHE A 440 8.86 -8.32 0.17
N ALA A 441 9.06 -7.61 -0.94
CA ALA A 441 10.25 -7.79 -1.77
C ALA A 441 11.53 -7.66 -0.91
N PRO A 442 12.55 -8.53 -1.06
CA PRO A 442 12.74 -9.57 -2.08
C PRO A 442 12.25 -10.99 -1.68
N ALA A 443 11.28 -11.11 -0.77
CA ALA A 443 10.79 -12.42 -0.35
C ALA A 443 9.88 -13.06 -1.40
N GLU A 444 10.04 -14.38 -1.58
CA GLU A 444 9.18 -15.22 -2.39
C GLU A 444 8.28 -16.04 -1.48
N CYS A 445 7.11 -16.39 -2.00
CA CYS A 445 6.23 -17.28 -1.28
C CYS A 445 6.63 -18.74 -1.45
N LEU A 446 7.17 -19.34 -0.38
CA LEU A 446 7.51 -20.75 -0.32
C LEU A 446 6.76 -21.42 0.83
N GLU A 447 5.94 -22.41 0.49
CA GLU A 447 5.14 -23.20 1.45
C GLU A 447 4.24 -22.33 2.35
N GLY A 448 3.67 -21.28 1.78
CA GLY A 448 2.79 -20.36 2.52
C GLY A 448 3.52 -19.29 3.32
N ARG A 449 4.86 -19.22 3.22
CA ARG A 449 5.69 -18.27 3.96
C ARG A 449 6.52 -17.45 3.03
N CYS A 450 6.61 -16.16 3.34
CA CYS A 450 7.58 -15.31 2.69
C CYS A 450 8.97 -15.65 3.20
N VAL A 451 9.80 -16.11 2.29
CA VAL A 451 11.20 -16.38 2.54
C VAL A 451 12.00 -15.52 1.59
N THR A 452 13.04 -14.87 2.09
CA THR A 452 13.96 -14.14 1.22
C THR A 452 14.64 -15.14 0.30
N GLY A 453 14.15 -15.20 -0.95
CA GLY A 453 14.82 -15.93 -2.01
C GLY A 453 16.22 -15.34 -2.11
N ARG A 454 17.24 -16.16 -1.87
CA ARG A 454 18.60 -15.75 -2.26
C ARG A 454 18.50 -15.32 -3.71
N CYS A 455 18.93 -14.09 -4.04
CA CYS A 455 19.05 -13.55 -5.38
C CYS A 455 19.88 -14.48 -6.29
N GLN A 456 19.28 -15.58 -6.76
CA GLN A 456 19.91 -16.59 -7.59
C GLN A 456 19.12 -16.65 -8.89
N GLY A 457 19.31 -15.65 -9.76
CA GLY A 457 18.93 -15.80 -11.17
C GLY A 457 18.49 -14.55 -11.92
N ALA A 458 18.10 -13.46 -11.25
CA ALA A 458 17.74 -12.23 -11.94
C ALA A 458 18.99 -11.37 -12.27
N PRO A 459 19.09 -10.77 -13.47
CA PRO A 459 20.10 -9.75 -13.73
C PRO A 459 19.89 -8.59 -12.75
N THR A 460 20.97 -8.19 -12.10
CA THR A 460 21.10 -7.31 -10.94
C THR A 460 20.63 -5.85 -11.11
N GLU A 461 19.85 -5.52 -12.14
CA GLU A 461 19.48 -4.13 -12.46
C GLU A 461 18.15 -3.67 -11.84
N GLY A 462 17.40 -4.53 -11.15
CA GLY A 462 16.04 -4.22 -10.68
C GLY A 462 15.76 -4.32 -9.18
N CYS A 463 16.67 -4.87 -8.37
CA CYS A 463 16.47 -4.98 -6.92
C CYS A 463 17.39 -3.98 -6.22
N LEU A 464 16.84 -3.00 -5.52
CA LEU A 464 17.63 -2.24 -4.54
C LEU A 464 18.03 -3.24 -3.45
N ALA A 465 19.33 -3.48 -3.28
CA ALA A 465 19.81 -4.26 -2.14
C ALA A 465 19.72 -3.40 -0.86
N ASP A 466 19.72 -4.00 0.34
CA ASP A 466 19.80 -3.25 1.61
C ASP A 466 20.97 -2.23 1.60
N ALA A 467 22.07 -2.57 0.93
CA ALA A 467 23.24 -1.70 0.74
C ALA A 467 22.96 -0.45 -0.12
N ASP A 468 21.89 -0.46 -0.91
CA ASP A 468 21.46 0.65 -1.77
C ASP A 468 20.48 1.60 -1.06
N CYS A 469 19.89 1.18 0.07
CA CYS A 469 19.08 2.02 0.94
C CYS A 469 19.90 2.78 2.01
N GLY A 470 21.23 2.76 1.91
CA GLY A 470 22.12 3.60 2.71
C GLY A 470 22.15 3.26 4.22
N THR A 471 22.11 1.99 4.59
CA THR A 471 22.29 1.54 6.00
C THR A 471 23.72 1.65 6.50
#